data_AF-A0A919VT69-F1
#
_entry.id   AF-A0A919VT69-F1
#
_cell.length_a   1.000
_cell.length_b   1.000
_cell.length_c   1.000
_cell.angle_alpha   90.00
_cell.angle_beta   90.00
_cell.angle_gamma   90.00
#
_symmetry.space_group_name_H-M   'P 1'
#
loop_
_entity.id
_entity.type
_entity.pdbx_description
1 polymer ?
#
loop_
_entity_poly.entity_id
_entity_poly.type
_entity_poly.pdbx_seq_one_letter_code
_entity_poly.pdbx_strand_id
1 'polypeptide(L)'
;MITTVELPEPGLLWTRWATLAAALTALGYDDVWSVDETGAHHDDGGGNWSHLALVEGGRAVLYGCDHEYSATTHADPPLDLLAGAPDWLPWDDLLPRAAEDQLGYVLWHEDGRWRRVEYPGGEQDGLAATAGAVLDADATVAELVSFVFEWGQHDVDTADERADVRAAAVRLLTAGTRRELDGTALAVLLGRLTEPALDAAAGWAVAVRGGLAPGTSVPRTAAGRRPARRRVRKLSDHEHDRLIWAAMHTEPERARPEPVPTGELGALVTWMRGRAPGGDGHCTVRVYADGSSLAAEPGEHAPADRPGEGSFGAFGELSELVRRLREAEAAGAAGRWFFLYVETTAHALTVERRYDSWPDWWPDDGISGPWRSNLRAEVQAREPAWQPSWTALLDPGVAYRPAE
;
A
#
# COMPACT_ATOMS: atom_id res chain seq x y z
N MET A 1 3.28 17.38 10.84
CA MET A 1 3.53 18.84 10.73
C MET A 1 3.20 19.26 9.31
N ILE A 2 2.84 20.52 9.04
CA ILE A 2 2.51 21.01 7.68
C ILE A 2 3.68 21.88 7.20
N THR A 3 4.11 21.67 5.96
CA THR A 3 5.17 22.45 5.32
C THR A 3 4.68 23.15 4.06
N THR A 4 5.35 24.22 3.64
CA THR A 4 5.09 24.92 2.38
C THR A 4 5.91 24.29 1.26
N VAL A 5 5.36 24.23 0.06
CA VAL A 5 6.04 23.72 -1.13
C VAL A 5 6.05 24.80 -2.20
N GLU A 6 7.19 24.95 -2.87
CA GLU A 6 7.30 25.85 -4.00
C GLU A 6 6.77 25.16 -5.25
N LEU A 7 5.60 25.59 -5.72
CA LEU A 7 4.98 25.16 -6.96
C LEU A 7 4.38 26.37 -7.68
N PRO A 8 4.22 26.33 -9.01
CA PRO A 8 3.50 27.38 -9.74
C PRO A 8 2.09 27.59 -9.21
N GLU A 9 1.56 28.79 -9.45
CA GLU A 9 0.15 29.09 -9.18
C GLU A 9 -0.79 28.06 -9.81
N PRO A 10 -1.87 27.63 -9.14
CA PRO A 10 -2.76 26.59 -9.64
C PRO A 10 -3.29 26.83 -11.06
N GLY A 11 -3.53 28.10 -11.41
CA GLY A 11 -3.99 28.47 -12.75
C GLY A 11 -2.95 28.19 -13.85
N LEU A 12 -1.65 28.29 -13.54
CA LEU A 12 -0.57 27.96 -14.48
C LEU A 12 -0.44 26.45 -14.65
N LEU A 13 -0.48 25.69 -13.56
CA LEU A 13 -0.50 24.23 -13.61
C LEU A 13 -1.68 23.74 -14.47
N TRP A 14 -2.88 24.25 -14.20
CA TRP A 14 -4.08 23.93 -14.97
C TRP A 14 -3.92 24.23 -16.47
N THR A 15 -3.41 25.42 -16.80
CA THR A 15 -3.22 25.82 -18.20
C THR A 15 -2.29 24.86 -18.95
N ARG A 16 -1.16 24.49 -18.32
CA ARG A 16 -0.21 23.53 -18.91
C ARG A 16 -0.86 22.17 -19.11
N TRP A 17 -1.57 21.69 -18.09
CA TRP A 17 -2.30 20.42 -18.11
C TRP A 17 -3.34 20.37 -19.23
N ALA A 18 -4.20 21.37 -19.32
CA ALA A 18 -5.21 21.47 -20.35
C ALA A 18 -4.61 21.59 -21.76
N THR A 19 -3.42 22.20 -21.88
CA THR A 19 -2.70 22.28 -23.16
C THR A 19 -2.17 20.91 -23.59
N LEU A 20 -1.60 20.13 -22.67
CA LEU A 20 -1.19 18.74 -22.93
C LEU A 20 -2.41 17.90 -23.29
N ALA A 21 -3.47 17.93 -22.47
CA ALA A 21 -4.70 17.18 -22.70
C ALA A 21 -5.33 17.46 -24.07
N ALA A 22 -5.39 18.74 -24.49
CA ALA A 22 -5.88 19.12 -25.82
C ALA A 22 -5.02 18.55 -26.96
N ALA A 23 -3.69 18.50 -26.78
CA ALA A 23 -2.77 17.94 -27.75
C ALA A 23 -2.91 16.41 -27.88
N LEU A 24 -2.85 15.66 -26.79
CA LEU A 24 -2.97 14.19 -26.85
C LEU A 24 -4.36 13.72 -27.26
N THR A 25 -5.42 14.42 -26.84
CA THR A 25 -6.78 14.09 -27.28
C THR A 25 -6.89 14.18 -28.80
N ALA A 26 -6.24 15.17 -29.43
CA ALA A 26 -6.20 15.26 -30.89
C ALA A 26 -5.41 14.13 -31.56
N LEU A 27 -4.56 13.41 -30.82
CA LEU A 27 -3.83 12.22 -31.26
C LEU A 27 -4.57 10.92 -30.97
N GLY A 28 -5.73 10.98 -30.28
CA GLY A 28 -6.48 9.80 -29.86
C GLY A 28 -6.01 9.15 -28.56
N TYR A 29 -5.20 9.86 -27.76
CA TYR A 29 -4.77 9.45 -26.41
C TYR A 29 -5.46 10.31 -25.35
N ASP A 30 -6.79 10.22 -25.27
CA ASP A 30 -7.64 11.05 -24.40
C ASP A 30 -7.70 10.57 -22.94
N ASP A 31 -7.02 9.46 -22.63
CA ASP A 31 -6.91 8.84 -21.32
C ASP A 31 -5.62 9.20 -20.57
N VAL A 32 -4.54 9.57 -21.27
CA VAL A 32 -3.24 9.88 -20.66
C VAL A 32 -3.21 11.23 -19.95
N TRP A 33 -3.65 12.29 -20.63
CA TRP A 33 -3.84 13.63 -20.05
C TRP A 33 -5.27 14.08 -20.38
N SER A 34 -6.08 14.35 -19.36
CA SER A 34 -7.48 14.68 -19.57
C SER A 34 -7.96 15.82 -18.67
N VAL A 35 -9.04 16.48 -19.09
CA VAL A 35 -9.72 17.53 -18.32
C VAL A 35 -11.23 17.31 -18.38
N ASP A 36 -11.87 17.35 -17.21
CA ASP A 36 -13.31 17.29 -17.05
C ASP A 36 -13.81 18.26 -15.96
N GLU A 37 -15.07 18.11 -15.55
CA GLU A 37 -15.71 18.94 -14.52
C GLU A 37 -15.14 18.70 -13.12
N THR A 38 -14.47 17.56 -12.90
CA THR A 38 -13.87 17.19 -11.61
C THR A 38 -12.42 17.66 -11.50
N GLY A 39 -11.71 17.79 -12.62
CA GLY A 39 -10.37 18.36 -12.63
C GLY A 39 -9.56 17.97 -13.86
N ALA A 40 -8.25 18.16 -13.74
CA ALA A 40 -7.27 17.70 -14.71
C ALA A 40 -6.61 16.42 -14.20
N HIS A 41 -6.52 15.40 -15.05
CA HIS A 41 -6.00 14.07 -14.70
C HIS A 41 -4.82 13.70 -15.58
N HIS A 42 -3.90 12.93 -15.01
CA HIS A 42 -2.90 12.17 -15.72
C HIS A 42 -2.96 10.72 -15.24
N ASP A 43 -2.88 9.77 -16.17
CA ASP A 43 -2.82 8.33 -15.89
C ASP A 43 -2.06 7.63 -17.02
N ASP A 44 -0.97 6.93 -16.72
CA ASP A 44 -0.20 6.18 -17.72
C ASP A 44 -0.65 4.72 -17.86
N GLY A 45 -1.68 4.30 -17.12
CA GLY A 45 -2.20 2.93 -17.07
C GLY A 45 -1.31 1.94 -16.31
N GLY A 46 -0.14 2.37 -15.83
CA GLY A 46 0.82 1.58 -15.05
C GLY A 46 0.66 1.73 -13.53
N GLY A 47 -0.31 2.54 -13.08
CA GLY A 47 -0.47 2.90 -11.67
C GLY A 47 0.14 4.26 -11.31
N ASN A 48 0.61 5.02 -12.31
CA ASN A 48 1.18 6.35 -12.10
C ASN A 48 0.17 7.41 -12.54
N TRP A 49 -0.40 8.10 -11.56
CA TRP A 49 -1.50 9.01 -11.81
C TRP A 49 -1.43 10.27 -10.94
N SER A 50 -2.02 11.34 -11.45
CA SER A 50 -2.16 12.59 -10.71
C SER A 50 -3.46 13.31 -11.06
N HIS A 51 -3.95 14.11 -10.13
CA HIS A 51 -5.20 14.85 -10.25
C HIS A 51 -5.04 16.26 -9.67
N LEU A 52 -5.36 17.26 -10.48
CA LEU A 52 -5.45 18.66 -10.09
C LEU A 52 -6.91 19.13 -10.14
N ALA A 53 -7.47 19.46 -8.98
CA ALA A 53 -8.75 20.14 -8.87
C ALA A 53 -8.58 21.60 -8.49
N LEU A 54 -9.17 22.49 -9.28
CA LEU A 54 -9.37 23.88 -8.89
C LEU A 54 -10.66 23.99 -8.10
N VAL A 55 -10.58 24.45 -6.87
CA VAL A 55 -11.70 24.50 -5.93
C VAL A 55 -12.21 25.94 -5.81
N GLU A 56 -13.51 26.10 -5.60
CA GLU A 56 -14.13 27.41 -5.31
C GLU A 56 -13.38 28.20 -4.23
N GLY A 57 -13.39 29.53 -4.32
CA GLY A 57 -12.71 30.40 -3.35
C GLY A 57 -11.21 30.57 -3.59
N GLY A 58 -10.71 30.28 -4.79
CA GLY A 58 -9.29 30.46 -5.14
C GLY A 58 -8.37 29.37 -4.57
N ARG A 59 -8.94 28.21 -4.27
CA ARG A 59 -8.25 27.07 -3.67
C ARG A 59 -7.93 26.03 -4.75
N ALA A 60 -7.00 25.14 -4.47
CA ALA A 60 -6.73 24.00 -5.34
C ALA A 60 -6.19 22.82 -4.54
N VAL A 61 -6.30 21.62 -5.08
CA VAL A 61 -5.63 20.43 -4.56
C VAL A 61 -4.97 19.68 -5.70
N LEU A 62 -3.73 19.24 -5.49
CA LEU A 62 -2.98 18.38 -6.38
C LEU A 62 -2.60 17.13 -5.59
N TYR A 63 -3.03 15.96 -6.05
CA TYR A 63 -2.74 14.69 -5.40
C TYR A 63 -2.54 13.61 -6.44
N GLY A 64 -1.80 12.56 -6.07
CA GLY A 64 -1.44 11.51 -7.00
C GLY A 64 -0.59 10.45 -6.33
N CYS A 65 -0.23 9.44 -7.12
CA CYS A 65 0.61 8.33 -6.70
C CYS A 65 1.41 7.85 -7.90
N ASP A 66 2.68 7.54 -7.65
CA ASP A 66 3.55 6.82 -8.56
C ASP A 66 3.88 5.46 -7.92
N HIS A 67 3.78 4.38 -8.67
CA HIS A 67 3.96 3.04 -8.14
C HIS A 67 5.40 2.78 -7.67
N GLU A 68 6.39 3.35 -8.36
CA GLU A 68 7.81 3.15 -8.07
C GLU A 68 8.43 4.26 -7.20
N TYR A 69 7.94 5.48 -7.32
CA TYR A 69 8.57 6.68 -6.80
C TYR A 69 7.81 7.33 -5.63
N SER A 70 6.68 6.77 -5.19
CA SER A 70 5.97 7.20 -3.98
C SER A 70 6.38 6.39 -2.75
N ALA A 71 7.62 6.57 -2.27
CA ALA A 71 8.09 5.94 -1.03
C ALA A 71 7.23 6.30 0.21
N THR A 72 6.48 7.40 0.15
CA THR A 72 5.49 7.81 1.16
C THR A 72 4.38 6.78 1.41
N THR A 73 4.03 5.93 0.43
CA THR A 73 3.04 4.85 0.60
C THR A 73 3.58 3.68 1.41
N HIS A 74 4.90 3.59 1.56
CA HIS A 74 5.61 2.49 2.22
C HIS A 74 6.49 2.96 3.39
N ALA A 75 6.30 4.20 3.86
CA ALA A 75 7.07 4.75 4.97
C ALA A 75 6.86 3.99 6.29
N ASP A 76 7.92 3.89 7.10
CA ASP A 76 7.90 3.33 8.45
C ASP A 76 8.58 4.30 9.45
N PRO A 77 7.85 4.87 10.44
CA PRO A 77 6.42 4.68 10.68
C PRO A 77 5.55 5.29 9.57
N PRO A 78 4.29 4.84 9.45
CA PRO A 78 3.46 5.23 8.31
C PRO A 78 3.05 6.70 8.35
N LEU A 79 3.04 7.35 7.18
CA LEU A 79 2.70 8.76 7.04
C LEU A 79 1.21 8.95 6.74
N ASP A 80 0.59 9.86 7.49
CA ASP A 80 -0.77 10.33 7.22
C ASP A 80 -0.73 11.60 6.37
N LEU A 81 -0.82 11.44 5.04
CA LEU A 81 -0.73 12.56 4.08
C LEU A 81 -1.90 13.55 4.17
N LEU A 82 -2.96 13.22 4.93
CA LEU A 82 -4.11 14.09 5.17
C LEU A 82 -4.10 14.71 6.58
N ALA A 83 -3.04 14.49 7.36
CA ALA A 83 -2.89 15.04 8.70
C ALA A 83 -2.90 16.57 8.68
N GLY A 84 -3.84 17.17 9.39
CA GLY A 84 -3.97 18.64 9.47
C GLY A 84 -4.43 19.31 8.17
N ALA A 85 -4.87 18.55 7.17
CA ALA A 85 -5.33 19.10 5.91
C ALA A 85 -6.60 19.98 6.09
N PRO A 86 -7.00 20.82 5.12
CA PRO A 86 -8.19 21.66 5.29
C PRO A 86 -9.52 20.89 5.19
N ASP A 87 -10.57 21.39 5.82
CA ASP A 87 -11.91 20.76 5.82
C ASP A 87 -12.58 20.76 4.44
N TRP A 88 -12.17 21.67 3.55
CA TRP A 88 -12.75 21.88 2.23
C TRP A 88 -12.20 20.96 1.13
N LEU A 89 -11.18 20.15 1.42
CA LEU A 89 -10.64 19.21 0.45
C LEU A 89 -11.70 18.22 -0.05
N PRO A 90 -11.52 17.59 -1.23
CA PRO A 90 -12.41 16.54 -1.72
C PRO A 90 -12.21 15.25 -0.90
N TRP A 91 -12.67 15.26 0.35
CA TRP A 91 -12.48 14.15 1.30
C TRP A 91 -13.08 12.83 0.80
N ASP A 92 -14.21 12.89 0.08
CA ASP A 92 -14.85 11.68 -0.47
C ASP A 92 -13.95 10.97 -1.51
N ASP A 93 -13.12 11.72 -2.24
CA ASP A 93 -12.16 11.16 -3.21
C ASP A 93 -10.84 10.75 -2.56
N LEU A 94 -10.38 11.52 -1.56
CA LEU A 94 -9.09 11.30 -0.91
C LEU A 94 -9.12 10.12 0.08
N LEU A 95 -10.24 9.88 0.77
CA LEU A 95 -10.31 8.88 1.84
C LEU A 95 -10.19 7.43 1.35
N PRO A 96 -10.88 6.99 0.28
CA PRO A 96 -10.70 5.63 -0.24
C PRO A 96 -9.25 5.38 -0.66
N ARG A 97 -8.63 6.36 -1.32
CA ARG A 97 -7.24 6.27 -1.80
C ARG A 97 -6.23 6.23 -0.65
N ALA A 98 -6.42 7.06 0.37
CA ALA A 98 -5.61 7.03 1.59
C ALA A 98 -5.73 5.67 2.31
N ALA A 99 -6.92 5.05 2.31
CA ALA A 99 -7.15 3.77 2.97
C ALA A 99 -6.51 2.58 2.24
N GLU A 100 -6.16 2.74 0.95
CA GLU A 100 -5.56 1.73 0.09
C GLU A 100 -4.09 2.01 -0.23
N ASP A 101 -3.46 2.97 0.48
CA ASP A 101 -2.10 3.44 0.23
C ASP A 101 -1.86 3.88 -1.23
N GLN A 102 -2.92 4.42 -1.86
CA GLN A 102 -2.93 4.95 -3.22
C GLN A 102 -2.74 6.47 -3.25
N LEU A 103 -2.07 7.04 -2.25
CA LEU A 103 -1.69 8.46 -2.24
C LEU A 103 -0.20 8.56 -1.98
N GLY A 104 0.56 9.00 -2.98
CA GLY A 104 1.95 9.38 -2.83
C GLY A 104 2.09 10.78 -2.25
N TYR A 105 1.26 11.72 -2.71
CA TYR A 105 1.24 13.10 -2.21
C TYR A 105 -0.17 13.68 -2.19
N VAL A 106 -0.37 14.66 -1.30
CA VAL A 106 -1.52 15.56 -1.31
C VAL A 106 -1.02 16.96 -0.99
N LEU A 107 -1.08 17.86 -1.98
CA LEU A 107 -0.77 19.27 -1.82
C LEU A 107 -2.05 20.09 -1.96
N TRP A 108 -2.22 21.08 -1.10
CA TRP A 108 -3.35 22.00 -1.16
C TRP A 108 -2.87 23.44 -1.24
N HIS A 109 -3.53 24.22 -2.09
CA HIS A 109 -3.30 25.63 -2.28
C HIS A 109 -4.39 26.44 -1.60
N GLU A 110 -3.99 27.32 -0.69
CA GLU A 110 -4.86 28.30 -0.04
C GLU A 110 -4.01 29.52 0.36
N ASP A 111 -4.58 30.71 0.25
CA ASP A 111 -3.90 31.99 0.57
C ASP A 111 -2.57 32.18 -0.18
N GLY A 112 -2.52 31.78 -1.45
CA GLY A 112 -1.35 31.98 -2.33
C GLY A 112 -0.16 31.07 -2.00
N ARG A 113 -0.38 29.93 -1.32
CA ARG A 113 0.68 28.99 -0.96
C ARG A 113 0.23 27.55 -1.12
N TRP A 114 1.09 26.74 -1.72
CA TRP A 114 0.98 25.29 -1.66
C TRP A 114 1.51 24.76 -0.34
N ARG A 115 0.78 23.84 0.27
CA ARG A 115 1.13 23.18 1.53
C ARG A 115 0.89 21.69 1.40
N ARG A 116 1.65 20.92 2.16
CA ARG A 116 1.45 19.47 2.34
C ARG A 116 1.89 19.05 3.74
N VAL A 117 1.64 17.80 4.09
CA VAL A 117 2.24 17.18 5.27
C VAL A 117 3.76 17.09 5.11
N GLU A 118 4.51 17.40 6.16
CA GLU A 118 5.95 17.24 6.20
C GLU A 118 6.33 15.76 6.20
N TYR A 119 7.36 15.41 5.43
CA TYR A 119 7.91 14.07 5.29
C TYR A 119 9.17 13.98 6.16
N PRO A 120 9.10 13.36 7.35
CA PRO A 120 10.20 13.39 8.31
C PRO A 120 11.48 12.72 7.79
N GLY A 121 11.36 11.70 6.95
CA GLY A 121 12.48 11.00 6.32
C GLY A 121 12.93 11.61 4.99
N GLY A 122 12.24 12.66 4.51
CA GLY A 122 12.50 13.23 3.18
C GLY A 122 12.11 12.30 2.05
N GLU A 123 11.09 11.46 2.27
CA GLU A 123 10.60 10.45 1.35
C GLU A 123 10.26 11.06 -0.03
N GLN A 124 10.61 10.34 -1.10
CA GLN A 124 10.14 10.69 -2.44
C GLN A 124 8.64 10.37 -2.52
N ASP A 125 7.83 11.28 -3.07
CA ASP A 125 6.38 11.10 -3.15
C ASP A 125 5.85 10.84 -4.55
N GLY A 126 6.68 10.86 -5.58
CA GLY A 126 6.26 10.65 -6.97
C GLY A 126 5.63 11.86 -7.66
N LEU A 127 5.62 13.05 -7.02
CA LEU A 127 5.08 14.27 -7.64
C LEU A 127 5.77 14.62 -8.97
N ALA A 128 7.10 14.56 -8.99
CA ALA A 128 7.87 14.87 -10.18
C ALA A 128 7.66 13.85 -11.32
N ALA A 129 7.36 12.60 -10.99
CA ALA A 129 7.13 11.54 -11.98
C ALA A 129 5.74 11.66 -12.63
N THR A 130 4.71 11.97 -11.82
CA THR A 130 3.31 11.96 -12.28
C THR A 130 2.76 13.32 -12.71
N ALA A 131 3.40 14.43 -12.31
CA ALA A 131 2.99 15.78 -12.67
C ALA A 131 4.13 16.62 -13.25
N GLY A 132 5.33 16.04 -13.43
CA GLY A 132 6.54 16.76 -13.85
C GLY A 132 6.35 17.62 -15.09
N ALA A 133 5.66 17.10 -16.10
CA ALA A 133 5.39 17.80 -17.36
C ALA A 133 4.62 19.12 -17.21
N VAL A 134 3.92 19.35 -16.09
CA VAL A 134 3.18 20.61 -15.85
C VAL A 134 3.82 21.52 -14.81
N LEU A 135 4.85 21.06 -14.09
CA LEU A 135 5.48 21.84 -13.00
C LEU A 135 6.27 23.03 -13.53
N ASP A 136 6.81 22.95 -14.75
CA ASP A 136 7.49 24.06 -15.41
C ASP A 136 7.16 24.13 -16.90
N ALA A 137 7.38 25.31 -17.49
CA ALA A 137 7.00 25.55 -18.88
C ALA A 137 7.91 24.82 -19.89
N ASP A 138 9.19 24.63 -19.56
CA ASP A 138 10.12 23.94 -20.44
C ASP A 138 9.82 22.43 -20.46
N ALA A 139 9.44 21.84 -19.32
CA ALA A 139 8.95 20.47 -19.23
C ALA A 139 7.65 20.29 -20.03
N THR A 140 6.69 21.21 -19.95
CA THR A 140 5.47 21.15 -20.79
C THR A 140 5.80 21.19 -22.28
N VAL A 141 6.75 22.06 -22.66
CA VAL A 141 7.19 22.16 -24.07
C VAL A 141 7.94 20.89 -24.49
N ALA A 142 8.79 20.33 -23.64
CA ALA A 142 9.50 19.08 -23.90
C ALA A 142 8.52 17.92 -24.09
N GLU A 143 7.49 17.85 -23.26
CA GLU A 143 6.43 16.84 -23.34
C GLU A 143 5.65 16.96 -24.67
N LEU A 144 5.22 18.17 -25.04
CA LEU A 144 4.58 18.42 -26.35
C LEU A 144 5.46 18.02 -27.53
N VAL A 145 6.78 18.21 -27.42
CA VAL A 145 7.75 17.80 -28.45
C VAL A 145 7.89 16.27 -28.47
N SER A 146 7.92 15.60 -27.31
CA SER A 146 7.95 14.13 -27.22
C SER A 146 6.73 13.51 -27.90
N PHE A 147 5.52 14.05 -27.73
CA PHE A 147 4.35 13.50 -28.43
C PHE A 147 4.48 13.51 -29.95
N VAL A 148 5.16 14.52 -30.52
CA VAL A 148 5.38 14.57 -31.97
C VAL A 148 6.42 13.54 -32.41
N PHE A 149 7.53 13.41 -31.68
CA PHE A 149 8.67 12.60 -32.14
C PHE A 149 8.75 11.18 -31.59
N GLU A 150 8.09 10.89 -30.48
CA GLU A 150 8.15 9.59 -29.80
C GLU A 150 6.82 8.82 -29.91
N TRP A 151 5.68 9.52 -30.00
CA TRP A 151 4.35 8.90 -30.01
C TRP A 151 3.66 8.94 -31.39
N GLY A 152 4.00 9.94 -32.21
CA GLY A 152 3.47 10.11 -33.56
C GLY A 152 4.43 9.64 -34.65
N GLN A 153 3.89 9.18 -35.77
CA GLN A 153 4.67 8.95 -36.99
C GLN A 153 4.85 10.26 -37.73
N HIS A 154 6.06 10.50 -38.23
CA HIS A 154 6.46 11.72 -38.92
C HIS A 154 7.49 11.39 -39.99
N ASP A 155 7.51 12.15 -41.08
CA ASP A 155 8.42 11.90 -42.22
C ASP A 155 9.77 12.62 -42.07
N VAL A 156 9.85 13.63 -41.18
CA VAL A 156 11.00 14.52 -41.04
C VAL A 156 11.41 14.60 -39.58
N ASP A 157 12.66 14.21 -39.31
CA ASP A 157 13.30 14.32 -38.00
C ASP A 157 14.70 14.93 -38.15
N THR A 158 14.73 16.24 -38.38
CA THR A 158 15.97 17.01 -38.48
C THR A 158 16.09 17.99 -37.32
N ALA A 159 17.30 18.50 -37.06
CA ALA A 159 17.52 19.51 -36.03
C ALA A 159 16.65 20.77 -36.24
N ASP A 160 16.47 21.19 -37.50
CA ASP A 160 15.62 22.33 -37.85
C ASP A 160 14.14 22.03 -37.58
N GLU A 161 13.67 20.84 -37.95
CA GLU A 161 12.28 20.43 -37.66
C GLU A 161 12.01 20.34 -36.16
N ARG A 162 12.94 19.78 -35.38
CA ARG A 162 12.84 19.73 -33.91
C ARG A 162 12.78 21.14 -33.30
N ALA A 163 13.54 22.09 -33.84
CA ALA A 163 13.49 23.48 -33.40
C ALA A 163 12.15 24.15 -33.75
N ASP A 164 11.61 23.88 -34.94
CA ASP A 164 10.31 24.40 -35.38
C ASP A 164 9.13 23.83 -34.58
N VAL A 165 9.15 22.52 -34.27
CA VAL A 165 8.18 21.88 -33.37
C VAL A 165 8.24 22.51 -31.98
N ARG A 166 9.45 22.68 -31.43
CA ARG A 166 9.62 23.35 -30.13
C ARG A 166 9.05 24.76 -30.15
N ALA A 167 9.29 25.52 -31.22
CA ALA A 167 8.73 26.86 -31.37
C ALA A 167 7.18 26.84 -31.48
N ALA A 168 6.60 25.84 -32.14
CA ALA A 168 5.15 25.64 -32.19
C ALA A 168 4.57 25.31 -30.80
N ALA A 169 5.21 24.43 -30.04
CA ALA A 169 4.82 24.08 -28.68
C ALA A 169 4.85 25.31 -27.75
N VAL A 170 5.90 26.13 -27.83
CA VAL A 170 5.99 27.41 -27.08
C VAL A 170 4.85 28.36 -27.44
N ARG A 171 4.52 28.51 -28.73
CA ARG A 171 3.39 29.35 -29.17
C ARG A 171 2.06 28.82 -28.64
N LEU A 172 1.84 27.51 -28.70
CA LEU A 172 0.63 26.87 -28.18
C LEU A 172 0.45 27.14 -26.68
N LEU A 173 1.48 26.87 -25.88
CA LEU A 173 1.45 27.11 -24.43
C LEU A 173 1.27 28.60 -24.08
N THR A 174 1.90 29.50 -24.86
CA THR A 174 1.75 30.95 -24.68
C THR A 174 0.31 31.38 -24.96
N ALA A 175 -0.30 30.88 -26.04
CA ALA A 175 -1.70 31.17 -26.38
C ALA A 175 -2.66 30.64 -25.30
N GLY A 176 -2.43 29.42 -24.79
CA GLY A 176 -3.20 28.87 -23.67
C GLY A 176 -3.12 29.74 -22.41
N THR A 177 -1.92 30.20 -22.04
CA THR A 177 -1.71 31.09 -20.89
C THR A 177 -2.44 32.43 -21.02
N ARG A 178 -2.56 32.95 -22.24
CA ARG A 178 -3.32 34.18 -22.53
C ARG A 178 -4.82 33.95 -22.68
N ARG A 179 -5.27 32.69 -22.69
CA ARG A 179 -6.64 32.27 -23.06
C ARG A 179 -7.04 32.74 -24.45
N GLU A 180 -6.07 32.67 -25.36
CA GLU A 180 -6.17 33.08 -26.77
C GLU A 180 -5.96 31.89 -27.71
N LEU A 181 -6.04 30.66 -27.19
CA LEU A 181 -5.84 29.46 -27.99
C LEU A 181 -6.93 29.38 -29.06
N ASP A 182 -6.52 29.10 -30.30
CA ASP A 182 -7.41 28.81 -31.42
C ASP A 182 -7.06 27.43 -32.02
N GLY A 183 -7.92 26.92 -32.90
CA GLY A 183 -7.68 25.64 -33.58
C GLY A 183 -6.43 25.64 -34.47
N THR A 184 -5.96 26.83 -34.89
CA THR A 184 -4.77 26.97 -35.76
C THR A 184 -3.51 26.57 -35.02
N ALA A 185 -3.33 27.00 -33.77
CA ALA A 185 -2.12 26.70 -33.00
C ALA A 185 -1.92 25.19 -32.80
N LEU A 186 -3.01 24.45 -32.54
CA LEU A 186 -2.99 23.00 -32.37
C LEU A 186 -2.65 22.30 -33.69
N ALA A 187 -3.30 22.70 -34.79
CA ALA A 187 -3.01 22.19 -36.13
C ALA A 187 -1.56 22.48 -36.56
N VAL A 188 -1.02 23.64 -36.18
CA VAL A 188 0.38 24.00 -36.45
C VAL A 188 1.35 23.15 -35.63
N LEU A 189 1.01 22.64 -34.45
CA LEU A 189 1.90 21.72 -33.74
C LEU A 189 1.81 20.31 -34.35
N LEU A 190 0.60 19.78 -34.46
CA LEU A 190 0.35 18.37 -34.76
C LEU A 190 0.38 18.04 -36.25
N GLY A 191 0.25 19.03 -37.14
CA GLY A 191 0.18 18.82 -38.60
C GLY A 191 1.44 18.26 -39.27
N ARG A 192 2.48 17.93 -38.50
CA ARG A 192 3.66 17.18 -38.98
C ARG A 192 3.47 15.67 -38.95
N LEU A 193 2.48 15.22 -38.20
CA LEU A 193 2.22 13.80 -38.03
C LEU A 193 1.53 13.23 -39.25
N THR A 194 2.00 12.07 -39.69
CA THR A 194 1.41 11.29 -40.77
C THR A 194 0.44 10.24 -40.24
N GLU A 195 0.70 9.71 -39.04
CA GLU A 195 -0.19 8.85 -38.27
C GLU A 195 0.00 9.13 -36.76
N PRO A 196 -1.03 8.98 -35.91
CA PRO A 196 -2.41 8.64 -36.27
C PRO A 196 -3.15 9.81 -36.95
N ALA A 197 -4.30 9.53 -37.57
CA ALA A 197 -5.19 10.57 -38.07
C ALA A 197 -5.61 11.53 -36.94
N LEU A 198 -5.37 12.83 -37.15
CA LEU A 198 -5.64 13.86 -36.15
C LEU A 198 -7.14 14.14 -36.00
N ASP A 199 -7.64 14.11 -34.75
CA ASP A 199 -8.94 14.66 -34.40
C ASP A 199 -8.78 16.06 -33.76
N ALA A 200 -8.49 17.05 -34.60
CA ALA A 200 -8.34 18.44 -34.16
C ALA A 200 -9.62 19.00 -33.49
N ALA A 201 -10.79 18.46 -33.82
CA ALA A 201 -12.05 18.89 -33.22
C ALA A 201 -12.16 18.39 -31.77
N ALA A 202 -11.76 17.16 -31.49
CA ALA A 202 -11.69 16.62 -30.13
C ALA A 202 -10.69 17.39 -29.26
N GLY A 203 -9.48 17.64 -29.75
CA GLY A 203 -8.49 18.46 -29.04
C GLY A 203 -8.97 19.89 -28.77
N TRP A 204 -9.65 20.51 -29.75
CA TRP A 204 -10.26 21.83 -29.57
C TRP A 204 -11.38 21.81 -28.51
N ALA A 205 -12.20 20.77 -28.47
CA ALA A 205 -13.23 20.63 -27.44
C ALA A 205 -12.64 20.58 -26.02
N VAL A 206 -11.50 19.90 -25.84
CA VAL A 206 -10.75 19.88 -24.57
C VAL A 206 -10.17 21.25 -24.26
N ALA A 207 -9.60 21.96 -25.23
CA ALA A 207 -9.11 23.32 -25.03
C ALA A 207 -10.21 24.30 -24.56
N VAL A 208 -11.41 24.21 -25.15
CA VAL A 208 -12.58 24.99 -24.74
C VAL A 208 -13.00 24.63 -23.33
N ARG A 209 -13.11 23.33 -23.02
CA ARG A 209 -13.47 22.84 -21.67
C ARG A 209 -12.45 23.28 -20.61
N GLY A 210 -11.16 23.23 -20.95
CA GLY A 210 -10.07 23.65 -20.08
C GLY A 210 -9.94 25.16 -19.90
N GLY A 211 -10.79 25.97 -20.54
CA GLY A 211 -10.74 27.42 -20.37
C GLY A 211 -9.61 28.13 -21.14
N LEU A 212 -9.06 27.48 -22.17
CA LEU A 212 -7.91 28.00 -22.94
C LEU A 212 -8.32 28.92 -24.10
N ALA A 213 -9.59 28.89 -24.50
CA ALA A 213 -10.11 29.67 -25.62
C ALA A 213 -10.73 31.01 -25.15
N PRO A 214 -10.80 32.02 -26.02
CA PRO A 214 -11.44 33.30 -25.69
C PRO A 214 -12.88 33.12 -25.18
N GLY A 215 -13.21 33.78 -24.07
CA GLY A 215 -14.57 33.77 -23.50
C GLY A 215 -14.96 32.48 -22.76
N THR A 216 -14.05 31.50 -22.65
CA THR A 216 -14.30 30.28 -21.88
C THR A 216 -13.91 30.44 -20.41
N SER A 217 -14.48 29.59 -19.56
CA SER A 217 -14.22 29.59 -18.13
C SER A 217 -13.57 28.29 -17.70
N VAL A 218 -12.61 28.38 -16.80
CA VAL A 218 -11.99 27.22 -16.18
C VAL A 218 -12.97 26.55 -15.20
N PRO A 219 -13.22 25.23 -15.33
CA PRO A 219 -14.00 24.44 -14.38
C PRO A 219 -13.49 24.58 -12.95
N ARG A 220 -14.42 24.57 -11.99
CA ARG A 220 -14.09 24.55 -10.56
C ARG A 220 -15.02 23.61 -9.83
N THR A 221 -14.43 22.82 -8.93
CA THR A 221 -15.18 21.93 -8.06
C THR A 221 -15.65 22.65 -6.81
N ALA A 222 -16.79 22.23 -6.30
CA ALA A 222 -17.30 22.69 -5.01
C ALA A 222 -16.36 22.26 -3.87
N ALA A 223 -16.35 23.02 -2.78
CA ALA A 223 -15.65 22.62 -1.57
C ALA A 223 -16.23 21.31 -1.01
N GLY A 224 -15.37 20.36 -0.69
CA GLY A 224 -15.75 19.14 0.01
C GLY A 224 -15.98 19.37 1.51
N ARG A 225 -16.12 18.27 2.25
CA ARG A 225 -16.37 18.31 3.69
C ARG A 225 -15.63 17.20 4.41
N ARG A 226 -14.77 17.57 5.36
CA ARG A 226 -14.11 16.60 6.25
C ARG A 226 -15.15 15.80 7.04
N PRO A 227 -15.06 14.46 7.07
CA PRO A 227 -15.88 13.66 7.97
C PRO A 227 -15.41 13.83 9.42
N ALA A 228 -16.34 13.65 10.37
CA ALA A 228 -16.03 13.76 11.80
C ALA A 228 -14.99 12.73 12.28
N ARG A 229 -14.86 11.59 11.59
CA ARG A 229 -13.86 10.56 11.84
C ARG A 229 -13.39 10.00 10.50
N ARG A 230 -12.12 9.64 10.41
CA ARG A 230 -11.57 8.90 9.27
C ARG A 230 -10.62 7.81 9.70
N ARG A 231 -10.44 6.84 8.81
CA ARG A 231 -9.37 5.84 8.88
C ARG A 231 -8.10 6.48 8.32
N VAL A 232 -7.00 6.39 9.04
CA VAL A 232 -5.71 7.02 8.67
C VAL A 232 -4.91 6.11 7.75
N ARG A 233 -4.84 4.82 8.08
CA ARG A 233 -4.16 3.83 7.25
C ARG A 233 -4.70 2.44 7.54
N LYS A 234 -4.63 1.56 6.54
CA LYS A 234 -4.74 0.11 6.71
C LYS A 234 -3.36 -0.44 7.11
N LEU A 235 -3.27 -1.31 8.11
CA LEU A 235 -2.05 -2.08 8.38
C LEU A 235 -1.89 -3.12 7.27
N SER A 236 -0.66 -3.32 6.79
CA SER A 236 -0.36 -4.53 6.01
C SER A 236 -0.67 -5.77 6.85
N ASP A 237 -0.88 -6.92 6.20
CA ASP A 237 -1.14 -8.17 6.93
C ASP A 237 -0.02 -8.46 7.94
N HIS A 238 1.24 -8.23 7.53
CA HIS A 238 2.40 -8.43 8.39
C HIS A 238 2.46 -7.45 9.57
N GLU A 239 2.17 -6.15 9.38
CA GLU A 239 2.12 -5.19 10.50
C GLU A 239 0.96 -5.50 11.46
N HIS A 240 -0.16 -6.00 10.93
CA HIS A 240 -1.28 -6.43 11.76
C HIS A 240 -0.93 -7.70 12.56
N ASP A 241 -0.22 -8.65 11.94
CA ASP A 241 0.30 -9.83 12.63
C ASP A 241 1.28 -9.41 13.74
N ARG A 242 2.24 -8.52 13.46
CA ARG A 242 3.18 -7.99 14.46
C ARG A 242 2.50 -7.26 15.61
N LEU A 243 1.41 -6.54 15.35
CA LEU A 243 0.60 -5.92 16.40
C LEU A 243 0.01 -6.99 17.34
N ILE A 244 -0.46 -8.10 16.80
CA ILE A 244 -0.96 -9.24 17.59
C ILE A 244 0.17 -9.91 18.34
N TRP A 245 1.32 -10.15 17.71
CA TRP A 245 2.48 -10.79 18.35
C TRP A 245 2.99 -9.96 19.54
N ALA A 246 3.09 -8.64 19.38
CA ALA A 246 3.43 -7.73 20.46
C ALA A 246 2.41 -7.81 21.62
N ALA A 247 1.12 -7.95 21.32
CA ALA A 247 0.11 -8.17 22.34
C ALA A 247 0.25 -9.55 23.02
N MET A 248 0.55 -10.61 22.27
CA MET A 248 0.78 -11.96 22.79
C MET A 248 1.99 -12.03 23.74
N HIS A 249 3.06 -11.27 23.50
CA HIS A 249 4.22 -11.16 24.40
C HIS A 249 3.88 -10.57 25.77
N THR A 250 2.80 -9.78 25.84
CA THR A 250 2.36 -9.15 27.10
C THR A 250 1.11 -9.81 27.68
N GLU A 251 0.53 -10.78 26.97
CA GLU A 251 -0.68 -11.49 27.40
C GLU A 251 -0.33 -12.47 28.54
N PRO A 252 -1.03 -12.40 29.68
CA PRO A 252 -0.87 -13.41 30.71
C PRO A 252 -1.50 -14.74 30.27
N GLU A 253 -0.78 -15.83 30.44
CA GLU A 253 -1.32 -17.17 30.19
C GLU A 253 -2.41 -17.52 31.22
N ARG A 254 -3.63 -17.81 30.75
CA ARG A 254 -4.74 -18.18 31.62
C ARG A 254 -4.59 -19.61 32.12
N ALA A 255 -4.91 -19.83 33.39
CA ALA A 255 -5.03 -21.17 33.94
C ALA A 255 -6.20 -21.91 33.26
N ARG A 256 -5.90 -23.02 32.58
CA ARG A 256 -6.86 -23.86 31.87
C ARG A 256 -6.92 -25.25 32.51
N PRO A 257 -8.03 -25.98 32.39
CA PRO A 257 -8.09 -27.37 32.83
C PRO A 257 -6.98 -28.19 32.16
N GLU A 258 -6.34 -29.06 32.93
CA GLU A 258 -5.36 -29.98 32.34
C GLU A 258 -6.04 -30.86 31.28
N PRO A 259 -5.38 -31.08 30.12
CA PRO A 259 -5.92 -31.97 29.11
C PRO A 259 -6.16 -33.37 29.69
N VAL A 260 -7.25 -34.01 29.24
CA VAL A 260 -7.54 -35.40 29.60
C VAL A 260 -6.36 -36.27 29.18
N PRO A 261 -5.77 -37.07 30.09
CA PRO A 261 -4.65 -37.93 29.73
C PRO A 261 -5.04 -38.91 28.62
N THR A 262 -4.34 -38.83 27.49
CA THR A 262 -4.50 -39.73 26.37
C THR A 262 -3.17 -40.42 26.01
N GLY A 263 -3.20 -41.41 25.12
CA GLY A 263 -2.00 -42.17 24.73
C GLY A 263 -1.04 -41.36 23.84
N GLU A 264 -1.49 -40.27 23.26
CA GLU A 264 -0.79 -39.47 22.25
C GLU A 264 0.42 -38.75 22.84
N LEU A 265 0.32 -38.21 24.07
CA LEU A 265 1.47 -37.62 24.74
C LEU A 265 2.53 -38.68 25.03
N GLY A 266 2.11 -39.87 25.45
CA GLY A 266 2.99 -41.02 25.64
C GLY A 266 3.70 -41.42 24.35
N ALA A 267 3.00 -41.44 23.22
CA ALA A 267 3.59 -41.74 21.92
C ALA A 267 4.65 -40.72 21.50
N LEU A 268 4.40 -39.42 21.71
CA LEU A 268 5.38 -38.36 21.47
C LEU A 268 6.61 -38.55 22.37
N VAL A 269 6.41 -38.80 23.67
CA VAL A 269 7.50 -39.01 24.64
C VAL A 269 8.33 -40.24 24.30
N THR A 270 7.71 -41.35 23.92
CA THR A 270 8.43 -42.56 23.48
C THR A 270 9.26 -42.27 22.23
N TRP A 271 8.70 -41.54 21.27
CA TRP A 271 9.42 -41.15 20.06
C TRP A 271 10.62 -40.26 20.37
N MET A 272 10.44 -39.22 21.20
CA MET A 272 11.50 -38.29 21.61
C MET A 272 12.64 -39.03 22.34
N ARG A 273 12.32 -39.87 23.33
CA ARG A 273 13.33 -40.67 24.05
C ARG A 273 14.09 -41.62 23.12
N GLY A 274 13.41 -42.22 22.15
CA GLY A 274 14.02 -43.08 21.13
C GLY A 274 14.87 -42.33 20.09
N ARG A 275 14.86 -41.00 20.10
CA ARG A 275 15.67 -40.11 19.26
C ARG A 275 16.56 -39.17 20.09
N ALA A 276 16.72 -39.43 21.39
CA ALA A 276 17.61 -38.64 22.22
C ALA A 276 19.05 -38.71 21.67
N PRO A 277 19.70 -37.58 21.35
CA PRO A 277 21.02 -37.56 20.71
C PRO A 277 22.11 -38.25 21.55
N GLY A 278 22.00 -38.19 22.88
CA GLY A 278 22.91 -38.87 23.80
C GLY A 278 22.54 -40.32 24.15
N GLY A 279 21.38 -40.81 23.69
CA GLY A 279 20.86 -42.14 24.07
C GLY A 279 20.44 -42.28 25.55
N ASP A 280 20.43 -41.18 26.30
CA ASP A 280 20.06 -41.07 27.73
C ASP A 280 18.59 -40.68 27.94
N GLY A 281 17.83 -40.60 26.84
CA GLY A 281 16.45 -40.14 26.83
C GLY A 281 16.29 -38.63 26.93
N HIS A 282 17.38 -37.84 26.98
CA HIS A 282 17.34 -36.38 26.99
C HIS A 282 16.96 -35.85 25.62
N CYS A 283 15.79 -35.23 25.49
CA CYS A 283 15.32 -34.69 24.22
C CYS A 283 14.38 -33.51 24.44
N THR A 284 14.54 -32.46 23.63
CA THR A 284 13.77 -31.23 23.73
C THR A 284 13.14 -30.89 22.40
N VAL A 285 11.84 -30.60 22.42
CA VAL A 285 11.05 -30.20 21.26
C VAL A 285 10.27 -28.93 21.61
N ARG A 286 10.39 -27.93 20.73
CA ARG A 286 9.62 -26.69 20.76
C ARG A 286 8.77 -26.66 19.51
N VAL A 287 7.47 -26.45 19.65
CA VAL A 287 6.52 -26.49 18.53
C VAL A 287 5.52 -25.35 18.60
N TYR A 288 5.25 -24.76 17.45
CA TYR A 288 4.06 -23.98 17.17
C TYR A 288 3.12 -24.78 16.28
N ALA A 289 1.82 -24.78 16.57
CA ALA A 289 0.82 -25.40 15.71
C ALA A 289 -0.53 -24.67 15.77
N ASP A 290 -1.17 -24.58 14.60
CA ASP A 290 -2.53 -24.09 14.42
C ASP A 290 -3.38 -25.07 13.58
N GLY A 291 -4.54 -24.63 13.10
CA GLY A 291 -5.45 -25.47 12.31
C GLY A 291 -4.92 -25.87 10.92
N SER A 292 -3.91 -25.19 10.38
CA SER A 292 -3.37 -25.42 9.03
C SER A 292 -1.85 -25.59 8.99
N SER A 293 -1.12 -25.05 9.96
CA SER A 293 0.34 -24.98 9.95
C SER A 293 0.96 -25.56 11.23
N LEU A 294 2.22 -25.99 11.10
CA LEU A 294 3.04 -26.47 12.20
C LEU A 294 4.50 -26.10 11.92
N ALA A 295 5.17 -25.53 12.92
CA ALA A 295 6.60 -25.24 12.90
C ALA A 295 7.27 -25.87 14.13
N ALA A 296 8.52 -26.31 13.98
CA ALA A 296 9.31 -26.85 15.08
C ALA A 296 10.67 -26.17 15.11
N GLU A 297 11.06 -25.73 16.30
CA GLU A 297 12.36 -25.10 16.54
C GLU A 297 13.27 -26.10 17.28
N PRO A 298 14.56 -26.22 16.89
CA PRO A 298 15.48 -27.13 17.54
C PRO A 298 15.68 -26.75 19.01
N GLY A 299 15.48 -27.70 19.92
CA GLY A 299 15.84 -27.59 21.34
C GLY A 299 17.35 -27.73 21.58
N GLU A 300 17.78 -27.53 22.83
CA GLU A 300 19.18 -27.81 23.24
C GLU A 300 19.57 -29.27 22.94
N HIS A 301 18.63 -30.19 23.12
CA HIS A 301 18.76 -31.62 22.83
C HIS A 301 17.75 -32.05 21.76
N ALA A 302 17.85 -31.47 20.55
CA ALA A 302 16.92 -31.77 19.47
C ALA A 302 16.91 -33.28 19.10
N PRO A 303 15.76 -33.82 18.62
CA PRO A 303 15.67 -35.21 18.18
C PRO A 303 16.71 -35.51 17.09
N ALA A 304 17.44 -36.62 17.23
CA ALA A 304 18.44 -37.04 16.26
C ALA A 304 17.81 -37.58 14.98
N ASP A 305 18.45 -37.26 13.86
CA ASP A 305 18.13 -37.87 12.58
C ASP A 305 18.62 -39.33 12.52
N ARG A 306 17.91 -40.17 11.78
CA ARG A 306 18.25 -41.57 11.52
C ARG A 306 18.74 -41.76 10.08
N PRO A 307 19.69 -42.68 9.85
CA PRO A 307 20.14 -42.99 8.50
C PRO A 307 18.98 -43.43 7.59
N GLY A 308 18.85 -42.78 6.43
CA GLY A 308 17.88 -43.14 5.40
C GLY A 308 16.52 -42.45 5.48
N GLU A 309 16.27 -41.56 6.45
CA GLU A 309 14.99 -40.87 6.59
C GLU A 309 14.86 -39.58 5.77
N GLY A 310 15.95 -39.14 5.13
CA GLY A 310 16.01 -37.90 4.34
C GLY A 310 15.92 -36.64 5.20
N SER A 311 16.05 -35.47 4.58
CA SER A 311 16.16 -34.18 5.29
C SER A 311 14.92 -33.72 6.06
N PHE A 312 13.78 -34.41 5.90
CA PHE A 312 12.51 -34.05 6.55
C PHE A 312 11.85 -35.22 7.29
N GLY A 313 12.53 -36.37 7.40
CA GLY A 313 11.94 -37.58 7.98
C GLY A 313 11.54 -37.41 9.45
N ALA A 314 12.47 -36.93 10.28
CA ALA A 314 12.20 -36.66 11.70
C ALA A 314 11.09 -35.63 11.90
N PHE A 315 11.09 -34.55 11.11
CA PHE A 315 10.06 -33.51 11.17
C PHE A 315 8.67 -34.02 10.76
N GLY A 316 8.58 -34.89 9.75
CA GLY A 316 7.33 -35.49 9.32
C GLY A 316 6.69 -36.36 10.40
N GLU A 317 7.48 -37.24 11.04
CA GLU A 317 7.00 -38.06 12.15
C GLU A 317 6.57 -37.20 13.36
N LEU A 318 7.37 -36.18 13.69
CA LEU A 318 7.04 -35.23 14.76
C LEU A 318 5.71 -34.52 14.46
N SER A 319 5.54 -34.01 13.25
CA SER A 319 4.33 -33.29 12.83
C SER A 319 3.06 -34.13 13.01
N GLU A 320 3.11 -35.42 12.64
CA GLU A 320 1.99 -36.34 12.81
C GLU A 320 1.69 -36.63 14.29
N LEU A 321 2.71 -36.82 15.11
CA LEU A 321 2.55 -37.04 16.56
C LEU A 321 1.94 -35.82 17.24
N VAL A 322 2.46 -34.63 16.94
CA VAL A 322 1.99 -33.36 17.50
C VAL A 322 0.55 -33.06 17.08
N ARG A 323 0.19 -33.29 15.81
CA ARG A 323 -1.19 -33.08 15.34
C ARG A 323 -2.18 -33.99 16.06
N ARG A 324 -1.85 -35.28 16.22
CA ARG A 324 -2.68 -36.22 16.99
C ARG A 324 -2.82 -35.78 18.45
N LEU A 325 -1.72 -35.37 19.07
CA LEU A 325 -1.73 -34.85 20.44
C LEU A 325 -2.63 -33.62 20.55
N ARG A 326 -2.47 -32.64 19.65
CA ARG A 326 -3.23 -31.40 19.64
C ARG A 326 -4.73 -31.63 19.46
N GLU A 327 -5.11 -32.61 18.63
CA GLU A 327 -6.50 -33.02 18.44
C GLU A 327 -7.06 -33.71 19.69
N ALA A 328 -6.31 -34.65 20.28
CA ALA A 328 -6.71 -35.36 21.49
C ALA A 328 -6.86 -34.44 22.71
N GLU A 329 -6.02 -33.40 22.79
CA GLU A 329 -6.05 -32.40 23.84
C GLU A 329 -6.96 -31.20 23.56
N ALA A 330 -7.74 -31.23 22.46
CA ALA A 330 -8.68 -30.17 22.15
C ALA A 330 -9.76 -30.07 23.24
N ALA A 331 -9.61 -29.08 24.13
CA ALA A 331 -10.38 -28.97 25.35
C ALA A 331 -11.73 -28.27 25.13
N GLY A 332 -12.57 -28.78 24.22
CA GLY A 332 -13.92 -28.26 23.95
C GLY A 332 -13.99 -26.73 23.90
N ALA A 333 -14.75 -26.15 24.83
CA ALA A 333 -14.94 -24.70 25.01
C ALA A 333 -13.66 -23.87 25.26
N ALA A 334 -12.61 -24.48 25.82
CA ALA A 334 -11.34 -23.80 26.08
C ALA A 334 -10.44 -23.74 24.83
N GLY A 335 -10.64 -24.64 23.87
CA GLY A 335 -9.85 -24.69 22.63
C GLY A 335 -8.47 -25.36 22.78
N ARG A 336 -7.65 -25.20 21.75
CA ARG A 336 -6.35 -25.86 21.59
C ARG A 336 -5.20 -24.92 21.94
N TRP A 337 -4.06 -25.49 22.35
CA TRP A 337 -2.83 -24.74 22.55
C TRP A 337 -2.23 -24.31 21.19
N PHE A 338 -1.44 -23.24 21.21
CA PHE A 338 -0.67 -22.74 20.08
C PHE A 338 0.80 -23.17 20.15
N PHE A 339 1.38 -23.12 21.34
CA PHE A 339 2.77 -23.51 21.56
C PHE A 339 2.86 -24.70 22.52
N LEU A 340 3.80 -25.59 22.23
CA LEU A 340 4.12 -26.77 23.02
C LEU A 340 5.63 -26.87 23.21
N TYR A 341 6.06 -26.94 24.47
CA TYR A 341 7.40 -27.33 24.85
C TYR A 341 7.33 -28.70 25.52
N VAL A 342 8.17 -29.63 25.07
CA VAL A 342 8.35 -30.93 25.70
C VAL A 342 9.83 -31.16 25.93
N GLU A 343 10.16 -31.58 27.14
CA GLU A 343 11.48 -32.08 27.50
C GLU A 343 11.34 -33.44 28.17
N THR A 344 12.09 -34.41 27.67
CA THR A 344 12.13 -35.76 28.24
C THR A 344 13.51 -36.04 28.78
N THR A 345 13.59 -36.84 29.84
CA THR A 345 14.78 -37.62 30.20
C THR A 345 14.39 -39.09 30.28
N ALA A 346 15.31 -40.00 30.63
CA ALA A 346 14.98 -41.39 30.92
C ALA A 346 13.85 -41.57 31.96
N HIS A 347 13.68 -40.62 32.89
CA HIS A 347 12.79 -40.77 34.04
C HIS A 347 11.84 -39.58 34.27
N ALA A 348 12.11 -38.43 33.66
CA ALA A 348 11.32 -37.22 33.83
C ALA A 348 10.65 -36.80 32.51
N LEU A 349 9.63 -35.97 32.66
CA LEU A 349 8.88 -35.33 31.58
C LEU A 349 8.48 -33.94 32.06
N THR A 350 8.87 -32.93 31.30
CA THR A 350 8.39 -31.55 31.43
C THR A 350 7.55 -31.23 30.20
N VAL A 351 6.34 -30.71 30.42
CA VAL A 351 5.47 -30.26 29.32
C VAL A 351 4.90 -28.90 29.67
N GLU A 352 5.04 -27.96 28.75
CA GLU A 352 4.43 -26.63 28.85
C GLU A 352 3.59 -26.36 27.60
N ARG A 353 2.39 -25.83 27.81
CA ARG A 353 1.44 -25.44 26.75
C ARG A 353 1.12 -23.97 26.89
N ARG A 354 1.11 -23.25 25.78
CA ARG A 354 0.61 -21.87 25.73
C ARG A 354 -0.57 -21.76 24.79
N TYR A 355 -1.64 -21.15 25.27
CA TYR A 355 -2.90 -20.96 24.55
C TYR A 355 -3.14 -19.50 24.21
N ASP A 356 -2.52 -18.58 24.96
CA ASP A 356 -2.82 -17.15 24.90
C ASP A 356 -1.56 -16.30 24.69
N SER A 357 -0.45 -16.67 25.32
CA SER A 357 0.78 -15.86 25.33
C SER A 357 1.84 -16.38 24.35
N TRP A 358 2.71 -15.48 23.92
CA TRP A 358 3.96 -15.84 23.25
C TRP A 358 4.98 -16.28 24.32
N PRO A 359 5.52 -17.50 24.28
CA PRO A 359 6.47 -17.95 25.30
C PRO A 359 7.88 -17.40 25.08
N ASP A 360 8.59 -17.06 26.15
CA ASP A 360 9.98 -16.57 26.13
C ASP A 360 10.97 -17.53 25.45
N TRP A 361 10.65 -18.83 25.40
CA TRP A 361 11.49 -19.87 24.80
C TRP A 361 11.28 -20.04 23.28
N TRP A 362 10.29 -19.37 22.69
CA TRP A 362 10.03 -19.37 21.26
C TRP A 362 10.59 -18.09 20.61
N PRO A 363 11.43 -18.20 19.57
CA PRO A 363 12.04 -17.03 18.95
C PRO A 363 10.99 -16.15 18.27
N ASP A 364 11.14 -14.84 18.40
CA ASP A 364 10.43 -13.82 17.62
C ASP A 364 11.46 -13.06 16.79
N ASP A 365 11.51 -13.38 15.49
CA ASP A 365 12.37 -12.70 14.52
C ASP A 365 11.68 -11.48 13.88
N GLY A 366 10.42 -11.21 14.25
CA GLY A 366 9.58 -10.18 13.66
C GLY A 366 9.16 -10.47 12.22
N ILE A 367 9.45 -11.67 11.69
CA ILE A 367 9.18 -12.07 10.31
C ILE A 367 8.14 -13.18 10.27
N SER A 368 8.25 -14.17 11.16
CA SER A 368 7.42 -15.37 11.17
C SER A 368 6.82 -15.64 12.54
N GLY A 369 5.59 -16.15 12.55
CA GLY A 369 4.86 -16.39 13.78
C GLY A 369 3.45 -16.90 13.54
N PRO A 370 2.61 -16.91 14.59
CA PRO A 370 1.21 -17.28 14.46
C PRO A 370 0.45 -16.28 13.58
N TRP A 371 0.01 -16.73 12.41
CA TRP A 371 -0.69 -15.89 11.45
C TRP A 371 -2.11 -15.55 11.93
N ARG A 372 -2.51 -14.28 11.83
CA ARG A 372 -3.84 -13.79 12.26
C ARG A 372 -5.00 -14.58 11.67
N SER A 373 -4.90 -15.00 10.41
CA SER A 373 -5.94 -15.81 9.73
C SER A 373 -6.21 -17.11 10.49
N ASN A 374 -5.15 -17.78 10.95
CA ASN A 374 -5.24 -19.03 11.69
C ASN A 374 -5.65 -18.80 13.15
N LEU A 375 -5.06 -17.77 13.80
CA LEU A 375 -5.44 -17.38 15.16
C LEU A 375 -6.93 -17.04 15.26
N ARG A 376 -7.50 -16.37 14.25
CA ARG A 376 -8.91 -16.00 14.25
C ARG A 376 -9.82 -17.21 14.36
N ALA A 377 -9.61 -18.23 13.54
CA ALA A 377 -10.43 -19.44 13.56
C ALA A 377 -10.33 -20.16 14.92
N GLU A 378 -9.11 -20.28 15.45
CA GLU A 378 -8.83 -20.96 16.71
C GLU A 378 -9.41 -20.23 17.92
N VAL A 379 -9.34 -18.90 17.96
CA VAL A 379 -9.88 -18.09 19.05
C VAL A 379 -11.40 -17.98 18.99
N GLN A 380 -11.99 -17.84 17.80
CA GLN A 380 -13.45 -17.78 17.62
C GLN A 380 -14.16 -19.09 18.00
N ALA A 381 -13.47 -20.23 17.92
CA ALA A 381 -13.99 -21.52 18.37
C ALA A 381 -14.06 -21.64 19.91
N ARG A 382 -13.39 -20.75 20.65
CA ARG A 382 -13.37 -20.75 22.13
C ARG A 382 -14.60 -20.02 22.67
N GLU A 383 -15.12 -20.49 23.81
CA GLU A 383 -16.08 -19.70 24.58
C GLU A 383 -15.47 -18.36 25.01
N PRO A 384 -16.28 -17.28 25.13
CA PRO A 384 -15.77 -15.94 25.44
C PRO A 384 -14.87 -15.86 26.69
N ALA A 385 -15.10 -16.69 27.71
CA ALA A 385 -14.28 -16.73 28.93
C ALA A 385 -12.83 -17.20 28.68
N TRP A 386 -12.59 -17.92 27.58
CA TRP A 386 -11.29 -18.47 27.19
C TRP A 386 -10.63 -17.73 26.03
N GLN A 387 -11.22 -16.61 25.60
CA GLN A 387 -10.67 -15.74 24.58
C GLN A 387 -9.63 -14.79 25.20
N PRO A 388 -8.45 -14.64 24.57
CA PRO A 388 -7.41 -13.75 25.06
C PRO A 388 -7.78 -12.27 24.92
N SER A 389 -7.10 -11.39 25.66
CA SER A 389 -7.44 -9.96 25.67
C SER A 389 -7.21 -9.31 24.29
N TRP A 390 -6.23 -9.85 23.54
CA TRP A 390 -5.93 -9.44 22.17
C TRP A 390 -6.93 -9.92 21.12
N THR A 391 -8.02 -10.63 21.49
CA THR A 391 -9.03 -11.12 20.53
C THR A 391 -9.62 -10.01 19.66
N ALA A 392 -9.81 -8.81 20.21
CA ALA A 392 -10.30 -7.66 19.44
C ALA A 392 -9.36 -7.30 18.27
N LEU A 393 -8.05 -7.49 18.43
CA LEU A 393 -7.06 -7.24 17.38
C LEU A 393 -7.23 -8.20 16.19
N LEU A 394 -7.95 -9.32 16.33
CA LEU A 394 -8.25 -10.22 15.22
C LEU A 394 -9.30 -9.66 14.26
N ASP A 395 -10.02 -8.61 14.62
CA ASP A 395 -10.99 -7.95 13.74
C ASP A 395 -10.27 -7.26 12.58
N PRO A 396 -10.62 -7.53 11.29
CA PRO A 396 -10.12 -6.75 10.16
C PRO A 396 -10.33 -5.23 10.31
N GLY A 397 -11.35 -4.79 11.07
CA GLY A 397 -11.62 -3.39 11.38
C GLY A 397 -10.57 -2.71 12.26
N VAL A 398 -9.76 -3.48 13.01
CA VAL A 398 -8.64 -2.97 13.82
C VAL A 398 -7.38 -2.71 12.98
N ALA A 399 -7.33 -3.20 11.75
CA ALA A 399 -6.28 -2.84 10.80
C ALA A 399 -6.26 -1.34 10.47
N TYR A 400 -7.15 -0.52 11.05
CA TYR A 400 -7.24 0.89 10.76
C TYR A 400 -6.85 1.74 11.97
N ARG A 401 -5.86 2.61 11.79
CA ARG A 401 -5.56 3.66 12.78
C ARG A 401 -6.65 4.75 12.67
N PRO A 402 -7.41 5.07 13.74
CA PRO A 402 -8.34 6.19 13.70
C PRO A 402 -7.56 7.52 13.67
N ALA A 403 -8.06 8.50 12.90
CA ALA A 403 -7.67 9.90 13.10
C ALA A 403 -8.47 10.42 14.29
N GLU A 404 -7.79 10.83 15.36
CA GLU A 404 -8.42 11.62 16.42
C GLU A 404 -8.76 13.02 15.95
#